data_AF-A0A3T0VX71-F1
#
_entry.id   AF-A0A3T0VX71-F1
#
_cell.length_a   1.000
_cell.length_b   1.000
_cell.length_c   1.000
_cell.angle_alpha   90.00
_cell.angle_beta   90.00
_cell.angle_gamma   90.00
#
_symmetry.space_group_name_H-M   'P 1'
#
loop_
_entity.id
_entity.type
_entity.pdbx_description
1 polymer ?
#
loop_
_entity_poly.entity_id
_entity_poly.type
_entity_poly.pdbx_seq_one_letter_code
_entity_poly.pdbx_strand_id
1 'polypeptide(L)'
;MNIKKLALYGALLMPVYSWANCTGINRADMSVEYGVTEDGLSYVAVHPALTEQTLTASGTKSAAMLEYNGRCEVFDLSNYNGLAVYLPESGGTFDGSGLDAHQRVTGSDSDDYIQTGSEYDFVFSHGGNDTIFTHDGYEYVDGGAGTDCLVEGQEGPADSHIKNIESTGCTTFLAPSEAFTQAYERCDSQLNEFSTYSYNGLWGIQAIESGIELYIEQYDDYVLAYTKDYQHCAYTSGIHSISVSLSDGNDVLNASGSNLNFTVYGRDGKDSITTGSGHDLLVGGADKDTIKGGAGNDWIVGDSLLETDHDGIQMYLGGTESGGNDDKLYGEAGDDVLFGNKGSDKLHGGDGDDLLFGNDGSEDRLYGNSGADLLVDSGGSRWNRRAKFWGGSGQDIIVCEGGHCELNGGGSKDFLAAISTYSDIGLYGGDGGDILFVRGDEIPKGKGGSGKDYCYNEWGDRDICDYLSSVNSKSGYFDDAVRRAARGMSSRHEESLNLIRFNERTGYRSFKQKIANLVSEAKFEKWLENRSTSVFDL
;
A
#
# COMPACT_ATOMS: atom_id res chain seq x y z
N MET A 1 -29.46 -19.76 53.28
CA MET A 1 -28.31 -19.65 54.21
C MET A 1 -27.10 -20.24 53.51
N ASN A 2 -26.31 -19.38 52.88
CA ASN A 2 -25.00 -18.90 53.38
C ASN A 2 -23.87 -19.89 53.06
N ILE A 3 -22.68 -19.53 52.57
CA ILE A 3 -22.07 -18.29 52.05
C ILE A 3 -20.68 -18.76 51.55
N LYS A 4 -20.19 -18.18 50.44
CA LYS A 4 -18.78 -17.99 50.03
C LYS A 4 -17.82 -19.19 49.98
N LYS A 5 -17.48 -19.61 48.76
CA LYS A 5 -16.11 -20.01 48.39
C LYS A 5 -15.53 -18.94 47.45
N LEU A 6 -14.37 -18.43 47.85
CA LEU A 6 -13.51 -17.52 47.09
C LEU A 6 -13.30 -18.04 45.66
N ALA A 7 -13.60 -17.21 44.67
CA ALA A 7 -12.94 -17.24 43.37
C ALA A 7 -12.28 -15.85 43.21
N LEU A 8 -10.97 -15.90 42.93
CA LEU A 8 -10.11 -14.76 42.65
C LEU A 8 -10.80 -13.79 41.68
N TYR A 9 -11.05 -12.56 42.14
CA TYR A 9 -11.10 -11.43 41.23
C TYR A 9 -9.67 -11.28 40.67
N GLY A 10 -9.47 -11.74 39.44
CA GLY A 10 -8.36 -11.26 38.62
C GLY A 10 -8.67 -9.81 38.31
N ALA A 11 -8.09 -8.91 39.10
CA ALA A 11 -7.88 -7.55 38.66
C ALA A 11 -7.21 -7.66 37.27
N LEU A 12 -7.89 -7.15 36.24
CA LEU A 12 -7.20 -6.74 35.03
C LEU A 12 -6.10 -5.79 35.51
N LEU A 13 -4.86 -6.29 35.47
CA LEU A 13 -3.71 -5.43 35.47
C LEU A 13 -3.80 -4.65 34.15
N MET A 14 -4.47 -3.50 34.21
CA MET A 14 -4.11 -2.39 33.33
C MET A 14 -2.59 -2.25 33.39
N PRO A 15 -1.90 -1.96 32.28
CA PRO A 15 -0.48 -1.68 32.34
C PRO A 15 -0.31 -0.55 33.35
N VAL A 16 0.31 -0.87 34.49
CA VAL A 16 0.75 0.14 35.45
C VAL A 16 1.89 0.85 34.75
N TYR A 17 1.56 1.84 33.92
CA TYR A 17 2.54 2.81 33.46
C TYR A 17 3.12 3.42 34.73
N SER A 18 4.40 3.17 34.97
CA SER A 18 5.07 3.87 36.05
C SER A 18 5.05 5.36 35.69
N TRP A 19 4.43 6.20 36.52
CA TRP A 19 4.47 7.66 36.41
C TRP A 19 5.90 8.24 36.32
N ALA A 20 6.92 7.39 36.51
CA ALA A 20 8.34 7.71 36.53
C ALA A 20 8.96 8.09 35.16
N ASN A 21 8.28 7.86 34.03
CA ASN A 21 8.86 8.07 32.68
C ASN A 21 8.25 9.22 31.87
N CYS A 22 7.40 10.07 32.47
CA CYS A 22 6.87 11.22 31.74
C CYS A 22 7.92 12.31 31.51
N THR A 23 8.11 12.67 30.24
CA THR A 23 9.14 13.62 29.78
C THR A 23 8.63 15.06 29.66
N GLY A 24 7.35 15.30 29.92
CA GLY A 24 6.68 16.60 29.84
C GLY A 24 6.14 16.89 28.44
N ILE A 25 4.97 17.51 28.39
CA ILE A 25 4.33 17.94 27.15
C ILE A 25 4.90 19.31 26.74
N ASN A 26 5.13 19.50 25.44
CA ASN A 26 5.64 20.77 24.94
C ASN A 26 4.61 21.88 25.19
N ARG A 27 5.03 23.01 25.76
CA ARG A 27 4.13 24.14 26.04
C ARG A 27 3.63 24.86 24.79
N ALA A 28 4.25 24.62 23.63
CA ALA A 28 3.70 25.04 22.35
C ALA A 28 2.53 24.14 21.89
N ASP A 29 2.50 22.88 22.32
CA ASP A 29 1.49 21.90 21.95
C ASP A 29 0.32 21.95 22.94
N MET A 30 0.57 22.24 24.22
CA MET A 30 -0.46 22.36 25.25
C MET A 30 -0.06 23.38 26.32
N SER A 31 -0.85 24.45 26.48
CA SER A 31 -0.68 25.39 27.60
C SER A 31 -1.48 24.95 28.82
N VAL A 32 -1.00 25.36 30.01
CA VAL A 32 -1.55 24.93 31.30
C VAL A 32 -1.76 26.14 32.21
N GLU A 33 -2.92 26.21 32.84
CA GLU A 33 -3.27 27.21 33.85
C GLU A 33 -3.68 26.52 35.16
N TYR A 34 -3.33 27.12 36.30
CA TYR A 34 -3.61 26.55 37.62
C TYR A 34 -4.58 27.42 38.40
N GLY A 35 -5.56 26.81 39.04
CA GLY A 35 -6.53 27.51 39.90
C GLY A 35 -7.61 28.25 39.11
N VAL A 36 -7.86 27.83 37.88
CA VAL A 36 -9.00 28.32 37.09
C VAL A 36 -10.27 27.94 37.83
N THR A 37 -11.15 28.92 38.08
CA THR A 37 -12.37 28.70 38.87
C THR A 37 -13.58 28.85 37.96
N GLU A 38 -14.30 27.75 37.74
CA GLU A 38 -15.48 27.67 36.88
C GLU A 38 -16.57 26.90 37.62
N ASP A 39 -17.83 27.29 37.46
CA ASP A 39 -18.98 26.59 38.07
C ASP A 39 -18.88 26.40 39.61
N GLY A 40 -18.08 27.23 40.27
CA GLY A 40 -17.81 27.17 41.71
C GLY A 40 -16.75 26.15 42.14
N LEU A 41 -16.08 25.49 41.18
CA LEU A 41 -15.02 24.50 41.38
C LEU A 41 -13.68 25.04 40.85
N SER A 42 -12.56 24.58 41.42
CA SER A 42 -11.21 24.96 40.97
C SER A 42 -10.55 23.84 40.16
N TYR A 43 -9.85 24.20 39.09
CA TYR A 43 -9.29 23.25 38.14
C TYR A 43 -7.81 23.53 37.85
N VAL A 44 -7.09 22.48 37.46
CA VAL A 44 -5.96 22.61 36.55
C VAL A 44 -6.54 22.62 35.14
N ALA A 45 -6.32 23.70 34.39
CA ALA A 45 -6.83 23.88 33.05
C ALA A 45 -5.74 23.59 32.00
N VAL A 46 -6.11 22.91 30.93
CA VAL A 46 -5.23 22.63 29.79
C VAL A 46 -5.87 23.04 28.48
N HIS A 47 -5.04 23.54 27.57
CA HIS A 47 -5.45 24.03 26.25
C HIS A 47 -4.56 23.35 25.19
N PRO A 48 -4.95 22.17 24.68
CA PRO A 48 -4.32 21.55 23.52
C PRO A 48 -4.40 22.44 22.28
N ALA A 49 -3.33 22.49 21.50
CA ALA A 49 -3.19 23.38 20.35
C ALA A 49 -3.02 22.67 19.00
N LEU A 50 -2.78 21.35 18.99
CA LEU A 50 -2.61 20.56 17.78
C LEU A 50 -3.95 19.96 17.32
N THR A 51 -4.19 20.02 16.02
CA THR A 51 -5.32 19.40 15.35
C THR A 51 -5.07 17.89 15.18
N GLU A 52 -6.13 17.08 15.13
CA GLU A 52 -6.06 15.62 14.86
C GLU A 52 -5.28 14.78 15.89
N GLN A 53 -5.01 15.31 17.08
CA GLN A 53 -4.39 14.58 18.19
C GLN A 53 -5.40 14.37 19.32
N THR A 54 -5.50 13.14 19.81
CA THR A 54 -6.29 12.84 21.00
C THR A 54 -5.54 13.24 22.26
N LEU A 55 -6.18 14.05 23.11
CA LEU A 55 -5.74 14.26 24.49
C LEU A 55 -6.36 13.19 25.37
N THR A 56 -5.53 12.32 25.95
CA THR A 56 -6.00 11.31 26.91
C THR A 56 -5.70 11.77 28.33
N ALA A 57 -6.62 11.52 29.27
CA ALA A 57 -6.44 11.78 30.68
C ALA A 57 -6.73 10.53 31.52
N SER A 58 -5.81 10.20 32.42
CA SER A 58 -5.98 9.11 33.37
C SER A 58 -5.45 9.45 34.75
N GLY A 59 -5.95 8.79 35.79
CA GLY A 59 -5.45 8.99 37.16
C GLY A 59 -6.53 8.97 38.23
N THR A 60 -6.28 9.72 39.29
CA THR A 60 -7.12 9.76 40.50
C THR A 60 -7.50 11.20 40.86
N LYS A 61 -8.34 11.37 41.88
CA LYS A 61 -8.76 12.68 42.40
C LYS A 61 -7.61 13.60 42.80
N SER A 62 -6.44 13.05 43.08
CA SER A 62 -5.26 13.81 43.50
C SER A 62 -4.19 13.95 42.41
N ALA A 63 -4.31 13.26 41.27
CA ALA A 63 -3.31 13.32 40.21
C ALA A 63 -3.88 12.91 38.84
N ALA A 64 -3.58 13.69 37.81
CA ALA A 64 -3.90 13.37 36.42
C ALA A 64 -2.62 13.22 35.59
N MET A 65 -2.49 12.10 34.88
CA MET A 65 -1.53 11.93 33.80
C MET A 65 -2.23 12.24 32.48
N LEU A 66 -1.70 13.21 31.75
CA LEU A 66 -2.15 13.54 30.40
C LEU A 66 -1.18 12.99 29.39
N GLU A 67 -1.69 12.41 28.30
CA GLU A 67 -0.90 12.05 27.12
C GLU A 67 -1.41 12.83 25.90
N TYR A 68 -0.47 13.43 25.17
CA TYR A 68 -0.76 14.27 24.02
C TYR A 68 0.45 14.33 23.10
N ASN A 69 0.24 14.12 21.78
CA ASN A 69 1.29 14.13 20.76
C ASN A 69 2.50 13.23 21.11
N GLY A 70 2.23 12.00 21.57
CA GLY A 70 3.25 11.01 21.94
C GLY A 70 4.08 11.35 23.19
N ARG A 71 3.67 12.35 23.97
CA ARG A 71 4.31 12.75 25.23
C ARG A 71 3.32 12.66 26.38
N CYS A 72 3.84 12.52 27.60
CA CYS A 72 3.01 12.57 28.81
C CYS A 72 3.53 13.54 29.86
N GLU A 73 2.62 14.05 30.68
CA GLU A 73 2.88 14.91 31.82
C GLU A 73 1.92 14.61 32.97
N VAL A 74 2.42 14.66 34.20
CA VAL A 74 1.63 14.40 35.42
C VAL A 74 1.36 15.71 36.14
N PHE A 75 0.09 15.94 36.47
CA PHE A 75 -0.42 17.10 37.18
C PHE A 75 -0.91 16.71 38.57
N ASP A 76 -0.51 17.49 39.57
CA ASP A 76 -1.02 17.36 40.94
C ASP A 76 -2.39 18.05 41.05
N LEU A 77 -3.43 17.26 41.33
CA LEU A 77 -4.79 17.71 41.53
C LEU A 77 -5.16 17.86 43.01
N SER A 78 -4.25 17.59 43.95
CA SER A 78 -4.56 17.53 45.38
C SER A 78 -5.15 18.82 45.98
N ASN A 79 -4.96 19.97 45.32
CA ASN A 79 -5.49 21.27 45.73
C ASN A 79 -6.62 21.79 44.82
N TYR A 80 -7.09 20.97 43.89
CA TYR A 80 -8.09 21.31 42.89
C TYR A 80 -9.24 20.30 42.92
N ASN A 81 -10.38 20.68 42.37
CA ASN A 81 -11.53 19.78 42.22
C ASN A 81 -11.35 18.80 41.05
N GLY A 82 -10.55 19.16 40.04
CA GLY A 82 -10.29 18.28 38.91
C GLY A 82 -9.52 18.92 37.76
N LEU A 83 -9.78 18.44 36.54
CA LEU A 83 -9.15 18.89 35.29
C LEU A 83 -10.16 19.64 34.41
N ALA A 84 -9.77 20.81 33.89
CA ALA A 84 -10.51 21.51 32.84
C ALA A 84 -9.77 21.40 31.51
N VAL A 85 -10.49 21.09 30.43
CA VAL A 85 -9.95 20.89 29.08
C VAL A 85 -10.66 21.83 28.13
N TYR A 86 -9.89 22.60 27.35
CA TYR A 86 -10.40 23.51 26.32
C TYR A 86 -9.88 23.05 24.96
N LEU A 87 -10.75 22.44 24.17
CA LEU A 87 -10.40 21.89 22.85
C LEU A 87 -10.06 23.01 21.85
N PRO A 88 -9.19 22.72 20.86
CA PRO A 88 -8.78 23.71 19.87
C PRO A 88 -9.95 24.10 18.95
N GLU A 89 -9.93 25.32 18.42
CA GLU A 89 -11.02 25.86 17.56
C GLU A 89 -11.30 25.03 16.30
N SER A 90 -10.36 24.18 15.88
CA SER A 90 -10.45 23.30 14.71
C SER A 90 -11.19 22.00 14.94
N GLY A 91 -11.70 21.76 16.15
CA GLY A 91 -12.20 20.47 16.59
C GLY A 91 -11.08 19.63 17.24
N GLY A 92 -11.43 18.87 18.26
CA GLY A 92 -10.49 18.03 19.01
C GLY A 92 -11.13 16.78 19.63
N THR A 93 -10.26 15.83 19.97
CA THR A 93 -10.66 14.58 20.62
C THR A 93 -10.13 14.55 22.04
N PHE A 94 -11.01 14.40 23.02
CA PHE A 94 -10.66 14.19 24.43
C PHE A 94 -11.19 12.85 24.93
N ASP A 95 -10.29 12.04 25.49
CA ASP A 95 -10.64 10.82 26.22
C ASP A 95 -10.18 10.91 27.67
N GLY A 96 -11.12 11.26 28.53
CA GLY A 96 -10.97 11.34 29.97
C GLY A 96 -11.44 10.10 30.73
N SER A 97 -11.83 9.02 30.06
CA SER A 97 -12.47 7.87 30.71
C SER A 97 -11.60 7.17 31.77
N GLY A 98 -10.28 7.36 31.70
CA GLY A 98 -9.33 6.80 32.67
C GLY A 98 -9.09 7.66 33.92
N LEU A 99 -9.70 8.84 34.04
CA LEU A 99 -9.45 9.78 35.13
C LEU A 99 -10.60 9.79 36.14
N ASP A 100 -10.31 9.29 37.35
CA ASP A 100 -11.20 9.35 38.51
C ASP A 100 -11.08 10.73 39.20
N ALA A 101 -11.47 11.81 38.51
CA ALA A 101 -11.55 13.17 39.03
C ALA A 101 -12.57 13.97 38.23
N HIS A 102 -13.10 15.07 38.78
CA HIS A 102 -14.03 15.94 38.03
C HIS A 102 -13.38 16.44 36.73
N GLN A 103 -14.15 16.42 35.66
CA GLN A 103 -13.75 16.93 34.36
C GLN A 103 -14.67 18.07 33.95
N ARG A 104 -14.07 19.13 33.41
CA ARG A 104 -14.80 20.20 32.73
C ARG A 104 -14.26 20.32 31.32
N VAL A 105 -15.02 19.84 30.34
CA VAL A 105 -14.62 19.87 28.93
C VAL A 105 -15.36 20.98 28.20
N THR A 106 -14.62 21.81 27.49
CA THR A 106 -15.13 22.88 26.64
C THR A 106 -14.69 22.60 25.21
N GLY A 107 -15.66 22.38 24.33
CA GLY A 107 -15.48 22.20 22.90
C GLY A 107 -15.28 23.53 22.15
N SER A 108 -15.43 23.46 20.84
CA SER A 108 -15.19 24.51 19.86
C SER A 108 -16.43 24.78 19.01
N ASP A 109 -16.30 25.54 17.92
CA ASP A 109 -17.38 25.68 16.91
C ASP A 109 -17.26 24.62 15.77
N SER A 110 -16.37 23.63 15.94
CA SER A 110 -16.13 22.52 15.00
C SER A 110 -16.53 21.20 15.66
N ASP A 111 -16.72 20.14 14.86
CA ASP A 111 -17.11 18.81 15.36
C ASP A 111 -16.07 18.25 16.36
N ASP A 112 -16.51 18.07 17.61
CA ASP A 112 -15.69 17.56 18.72
C ASP A 112 -16.07 16.13 19.13
N TYR A 113 -15.07 15.40 19.64
CA TYR A 113 -15.29 14.09 20.27
C TYR A 113 -14.88 14.14 21.74
N ILE A 114 -15.84 13.91 22.63
CA ILE A 114 -15.66 14.08 24.08
C ILE A 114 -16.09 12.79 24.79
N GLN A 115 -15.16 12.20 25.53
CA GLN A 115 -15.44 11.08 26.42
C GLN A 115 -14.99 11.41 27.84
N THR A 116 -15.92 11.41 28.80
CA THR A 116 -15.62 11.80 30.19
C THR A 116 -15.39 10.61 31.13
N GLY A 117 -15.06 10.88 32.40
CA GLY A 117 -14.79 9.89 33.44
C GLY A 117 -16.02 9.53 34.27
N SER A 118 -15.80 8.79 35.36
CA SER A 118 -16.86 8.28 36.26
C SER A 118 -17.21 9.24 37.41
N GLU A 119 -16.87 10.51 37.29
CA GLU A 119 -17.13 11.53 38.32
C GLU A 119 -18.17 12.53 37.82
N TYR A 120 -18.50 13.52 38.64
CA TYR A 120 -19.47 14.55 38.23
C TYR A 120 -18.85 15.50 37.21
N ASP A 121 -19.20 15.33 35.93
CA ASP A 121 -18.53 16.03 34.84
C ASP A 121 -19.40 17.12 34.19
N PHE A 122 -18.72 18.13 33.65
CA PHE A 122 -19.31 19.22 32.89
C PHE A 122 -18.81 19.19 31.45
N VAL A 123 -19.72 19.18 30.49
CA VAL A 123 -19.43 19.24 29.05
C VAL A 123 -20.19 20.40 28.43
N PHE A 124 -19.46 21.28 27.75
CA PHE A 124 -20.00 22.39 26.97
C PHE A 124 -19.36 22.33 25.57
N SER A 125 -20.01 21.71 24.59
CA SER A 125 -19.35 21.45 23.29
C SER A 125 -19.40 22.65 22.33
N HIS A 126 -20.30 23.61 22.57
CA HIS A 126 -20.45 24.86 21.81
C HIS A 126 -21.14 24.73 20.45
N GLY A 127 -20.45 24.39 19.37
CA GLY A 127 -21.07 24.27 18.05
C GLY A 127 -20.34 23.27 17.18
N GLY A 128 -21.02 22.72 16.17
CA GLY A 128 -20.52 21.55 15.45
C GLY A 128 -21.54 20.42 15.53
N ASN A 129 -21.23 19.25 14.97
CA ASN A 129 -22.00 18.04 15.21
C ASN A 129 -21.20 17.15 16.17
N ASP A 130 -21.43 17.35 17.46
CA ASP A 130 -20.56 16.81 18.49
C ASP A 130 -20.97 15.40 18.91
N THR A 131 -19.96 14.60 19.28
CA THR A 131 -20.16 13.25 19.81
C THR A 131 -19.69 13.19 21.25
N ILE A 132 -20.63 12.95 22.17
CA ILE A 132 -20.39 13.01 23.60
C ILE A 132 -20.69 11.65 24.24
N PHE A 133 -19.73 11.12 25.01
CA PHE A 133 -19.86 9.93 25.83
C PHE A 133 -19.60 10.29 27.28
N THR A 134 -20.60 10.09 28.12
CA THR A 134 -20.43 10.21 29.58
C THR A 134 -20.41 8.84 30.23
N HIS A 135 -19.68 8.69 31.33
CA HIS A 135 -19.66 7.47 32.15
C HIS A 135 -20.53 7.64 33.40
N ASP A 136 -20.53 6.66 34.31
CA ASP A 136 -21.41 6.63 35.49
C ASP A 136 -21.23 7.87 36.40
N GLY A 137 -22.29 8.67 36.60
CA GLY A 137 -22.21 9.88 37.41
C GLY A 137 -23.52 10.68 37.46
N TYR A 138 -23.42 11.94 37.89
CA TYR A 138 -24.39 12.99 37.55
C TYR A 138 -23.64 13.85 36.52
N GLU A 139 -24.30 14.33 35.47
CA GLU A 139 -23.59 15.10 34.44
C GLU A 139 -24.32 16.40 34.13
N TYR A 140 -23.54 17.40 33.76
CA TYR A 140 -24.05 18.58 33.09
C TYR A 140 -23.53 18.56 31.65
N VAL A 141 -24.42 18.37 30.68
CA VAL A 141 -24.07 18.35 29.26
C VAL A 141 -24.90 19.39 28.51
N ASP A 142 -24.20 20.26 27.78
CA ASP A 142 -24.79 21.20 26.82
C ASP A 142 -24.09 21.00 25.47
N GLY A 143 -24.78 20.36 24.52
CA GLY A 143 -24.27 20.12 23.15
C GLY A 143 -24.21 21.39 22.29
N GLY A 144 -24.83 22.49 22.74
CA GLY A 144 -24.75 23.75 22.03
C GLY A 144 -25.50 23.77 20.69
N ALA A 145 -24.81 24.04 19.58
CA ALA A 145 -25.41 24.28 18.28
C ALA A 145 -24.92 23.31 17.19
N GLY A 146 -25.77 22.38 16.82
CA GLY A 146 -25.67 21.63 15.57
C GLY A 146 -26.52 20.37 15.64
N THR A 147 -25.96 19.23 15.24
CA THR A 147 -26.61 17.93 15.40
C THR A 147 -25.77 17.08 16.33
N ASP A 148 -26.06 17.19 17.62
CA ASP A 148 -25.24 16.65 18.68
C ASP A 148 -25.82 15.32 19.16
N CYS A 149 -24.93 14.38 19.47
CA CYS A 149 -25.32 13.09 20.00
C CYS A 149 -24.68 12.83 21.35
N LEU A 150 -25.45 12.16 22.22
CA LEU A 150 -25.02 11.76 23.55
C LEU A 150 -25.26 10.28 23.76
N VAL A 151 -24.27 9.59 24.34
CA VAL A 151 -24.45 8.31 25.01
C VAL A 151 -24.16 8.50 26.49
N GLU A 152 -25.18 8.28 27.31
CA GLU A 152 -25.05 8.32 28.76
C GLU A 152 -24.60 6.96 29.32
N GLY A 153 -23.79 7.00 30.39
CA GLY A 153 -23.42 5.85 31.21
C GLY A 153 -24.60 5.25 32.00
N GLN A 154 -24.36 4.26 32.87
CA GLN A 154 -25.42 3.64 33.67
C GLN A 154 -25.84 4.56 34.83
N GLU A 155 -27.14 4.89 34.89
CA GLU A 155 -27.73 5.83 35.86
C GLU A 155 -27.36 5.55 37.33
N GLY A 156 -26.78 6.56 38.00
CA GLY A 156 -26.93 6.77 39.44
C GLY A 156 -28.33 7.32 39.78
N PRO A 157 -28.75 7.36 41.06
CA PRO A 157 -30.15 7.62 41.46
C PRO A 157 -30.63 9.09 41.38
N ALA A 158 -30.09 9.93 40.50
CA ALA A 158 -30.51 11.34 40.31
C ALA A 158 -30.38 11.80 38.84
N ASP A 159 -31.35 12.56 38.33
CA ASP A 159 -31.47 13.00 36.93
C ASP A 159 -30.34 13.97 36.50
N SER A 160 -29.54 13.62 35.47
CA SER A 160 -28.54 14.50 34.83
C SER A 160 -29.15 15.74 34.14
N HIS A 161 -28.34 16.80 33.97
CA HIS A 161 -28.74 18.04 33.30
C HIS A 161 -28.25 18.07 31.86
N ILE A 162 -29.07 17.56 30.95
CA ILE A 162 -28.74 17.46 29.53
C ILE A 162 -29.59 18.42 28.71
N LYS A 163 -28.95 19.19 27.84
CA LYS A 163 -29.58 20.15 26.93
C LYS A 163 -28.87 20.17 25.58
N ASN A 164 -29.61 20.59 24.56
CA ASN A 164 -29.11 20.77 23.19
C ASN A 164 -28.43 19.49 22.67
N ILE A 165 -29.17 18.37 22.76
CA ILE A 165 -28.78 17.08 22.20
C ILE A 165 -29.92 16.63 21.30
N GLU A 166 -29.61 16.40 20.03
CA GLU A 166 -30.57 16.00 19.00
C GLU A 166 -30.81 14.49 18.98
N SER A 167 -29.83 13.69 19.42
CA SER A 167 -29.93 12.22 19.43
C SER A 167 -29.34 11.58 20.69
N THR A 168 -30.15 10.74 21.36
CA THR A 168 -29.71 9.86 22.46
C THR A 168 -29.38 8.47 21.89
N GLY A 169 -28.12 8.07 21.97
CA GLY A 169 -27.60 6.87 21.29
C GLY A 169 -26.78 7.25 20.06
N CYS A 170 -25.57 7.77 20.27
CA CYS A 170 -24.60 7.93 19.20
C CYS A 170 -24.38 6.57 18.53
N THR A 171 -24.76 6.44 17.26
CA THR A 171 -24.13 5.43 16.40
C THR A 171 -22.70 5.91 16.22
N THR A 172 -21.82 5.38 17.06
CA THR A 172 -20.38 5.59 17.07
C THR A 172 -19.79 5.64 15.65
N PHE A 173 -19.18 6.75 15.28
CA PHE A 173 -17.81 6.67 14.80
C PHE A 173 -16.96 6.61 16.10
N LEU A 174 -16.36 5.52 16.59
CA LEU A 174 -16.02 4.20 16.08
C LEU A 174 -16.10 3.17 17.24
N ALA A 175 -17.18 2.41 17.34
CA ALA A 175 -17.05 1.06 17.89
C ALA A 175 -16.51 0.20 16.73
N PRO A 176 -15.56 -0.73 16.97
CA PRO A 176 -15.14 -1.64 15.92
C PRO A 176 -16.38 -2.31 15.34
N SER A 177 -16.49 -2.36 14.01
CA SER A 177 -17.69 -2.93 13.38
C SER A 177 -18.00 -4.31 13.94
N GLU A 178 -19.27 -4.70 13.93
CA GLU A 178 -19.68 -6.04 14.38
C GLU A 178 -18.86 -7.12 13.67
N ALA A 179 -18.52 -6.89 12.40
CA ALA A 179 -17.63 -7.73 11.61
C ALA A 179 -16.21 -7.82 12.20
N PHE A 180 -15.59 -6.70 12.57
CA PHE A 180 -14.29 -6.70 13.25
C PHE A 180 -14.36 -7.43 14.59
N THR A 181 -15.37 -7.13 15.40
CA THR A 181 -15.52 -7.74 16.74
C THR A 181 -15.63 -9.25 16.63
N GLN A 182 -16.49 -9.75 15.73
CA GLN A 182 -16.62 -11.19 15.45
C GLN A 182 -15.34 -11.82 14.89
N ALA A 183 -14.50 -11.05 14.18
CA ALA A 183 -13.22 -11.52 13.68
C ALA A 183 -12.19 -11.66 14.80
N TYR A 184 -12.05 -10.62 15.62
CA TYR A 184 -11.10 -10.59 16.72
C TYR A 184 -11.46 -11.57 17.85
N GLU A 185 -12.74 -11.85 18.09
CA GLU A 185 -13.19 -12.87 19.05
C GLU A 185 -12.71 -14.30 18.72
N ARG A 186 -12.31 -14.56 17.47
CA ARG A 186 -11.72 -15.85 17.07
C ARG A 186 -10.26 -15.99 17.51
N CYS A 187 -9.61 -14.90 17.89
CA CYS A 187 -8.20 -14.89 18.24
C CYS A 187 -7.91 -15.72 19.50
N ASP A 188 -7.06 -16.71 19.34
CA ASP A 188 -6.56 -17.57 20.40
C ASP A 188 -5.03 -17.42 20.46
N SER A 189 -4.57 -16.30 21.03
CA SER A 189 -3.17 -15.88 21.04
C SER A 189 -2.28 -16.77 21.95
N GLN A 190 -2.08 -18.02 21.55
CA GLN A 190 -1.25 -18.99 22.26
C GLN A 190 0.17 -19.07 21.70
N LEU A 191 0.40 -18.53 20.50
CA LEU A 191 1.67 -18.60 19.77
C LEU A 191 2.19 -17.20 19.44
N ASN A 192 3.52 -17.08 19.34
CA ASN A 192 4.23 -15.85 18.97
C ASN A 192 4.79 -15.96 17.54
N GLU A 193 3.92 -16.16 16.56
CA GLU A 193 4.32 -16.42 15.16
C GLU A 193 4.82 -15.18 14.39
N PHE A 194 4.42 -13.96 14.78
CA PHE A 194 4.89 -12.72 14.19
C PHE A 194 4.97 -11.61 15.24
N SER A 195 5.64 -10.50 14.93
CA SER A 195 5.67 -9.30 15.77
C SER A 195 5.19 -8.10 14.99
N THR A 196 4.72 -7.07 15.69
CA THR A 196 4.26 -5.83 15.05
C THR A 196 4.80 -4.59 15.73
N TYR A 197 4.88 -3.49 14.97
CA TYR A 197 5.16 -2.15 15.46
C TYR A 197 4.41 -1.12 14.60
N SER A 198 4.08 0.04 15.16
CA SER A 198 3.49 1.13 14.39
C SER A 198 4.28 2.42 14.61
N TYR A 199 4.46 3.20 13.54
CA TYR A 199 5.17 4.46 13.58
C TYR A 199 4.71 5.36 12.42
N ASN A 200 4.26 6.58 12.72
CA ASN A 200 3.85 7.59 11.73
C ASN A 200 2.92 7.03 10.62
N GLY A 201 1.83 6.35 10.99
CA GLY A 201 0.87 5.80 10.02
C GLY A 201 1.34 4.58 9.23
N LEU A 202 2.55 4.07 9.48
CA LEU A 202 3.04 2.77 8.99
C LEU A 202 2.81 1.69 10.05
N TRP A 203 2.28 0.54 9.63
CA TRP A 203 2.26 -0.69 10.43
C TRP A 203 3.26 -1.70 9.91
N GLY A 204 4.27 -2.02 10.72
CA GLY A 204 5.24 -3.06 10.43
C GLY A 204 4.83 -4.40 11.03
N ILE A 205 4.90 -5.46 10.23
CA ILE A 205 4.65 -6.85 10.61
C ILE A 205 5.88 -7.67 10.22
N GLN A 206 6.40 -8.45 11.17
CA GLN A 206 7.56 -9.31 10.94
C GLN A 206 7.27 -10.73 11.39
N ALA A 207 7.31 -11.67 10.45
CA ALA A 207 7.21 -13.10 10.73
C ALA A 207 8.41 -13.57 11.58
N ILE A 208 8.12 -14.42 12.57
CA ILE A 208 9.11 -15.02 13.47
C ILE A 208 9.26 -16.52 13.15
N GLU A 209 8.14 -17.19 12.90
CA GLU A 209 8.11 -18.61 12.53
C GLU A 209 8.26 -18.81 11.03
N SER A 210 8.89 -19.91 10.64
CA SER A 210 9.02 -20.31 9.24
C SER A 210 7.77 -21.01 8.74
N GLY A 211 7.34 -20.69 7.52
CA GLY A 211 6.16 -21.28 6.91
C GLY A 211 4.86 -20.68 7.43
N ILE A 212 4.86 -19.38 7.73
CA ILE A 212 3.71 -18.66 8.28
C ILE A 212 2.61 -18.54 7.22
N GLU A 213 1.36 -18.73 7.64
CA GLU A 213 0.18 -18.40 6.83
C GLU A 213 -0.48 -17.16 7.45
N LEU A 214 -0.15 -15.98 6.93
CA LEU A 214 -0.58 -14.67 7.41
C LEU A 214 -1.73 -14.10 6.55
N TYR A 215 -2.76 -13.62 7.22
CA TYR A 215 -3.93 -12.98 6.62
C TYR A 215 -4.04 -11.55 7.15
N ILE A 216 -4.36 -10.60 6.27
CA ILE A 216 -4.58 -9.19 6.63
C ILE A 216 -5.91 -8.73 6.04
N GLU A 217 -6.80 -8.24 6.90
CA GLU A 217 -8.13 -7.77 6.53
C GLU A 217 -8.39 -6.39 7.11
N GLN A 218 -9.05 -5.54 6.34
CA GLN A 218 -9.42 -4.20 6.75
C GLN A 218 -10.91 -4.12 7.09
N TYR A 219 -11.21 -3.50 8.22
CA TYR A 219 -12.54 -3.31 8.78
C TYR A 219 -12.70 -1.85 9.17
N ASP A 220 -13.23 -1.05 8.24
CA ASP A 220 -13.36 0.40 8.41
C ASP A 220 -11.98 1.02 8.72
N ASP A 221 -11.81 1.61 9.91
CA ASP A 221 -10.55 2.22 10.34
C ASP A 221 -9.56 1.23 10.96
N TYR A 222 -9.97 -0.02 11.19
CA TYR A 222 -9.14 -1.05 11.79
C TYR A 222 -8.56 -1.99 10.73
N VAL A 223 -7.32 -2.41 10.94
CA VAL A 223 -6.70 -3.49 10.18
C VAL A 223 -6.33 -4.60 11.13
N LEU A 224 -6.78 -5.82 10.82
CA LEU A 224 -6.53 -7.03 11.57
C LEU A 224 -5.56 -7.91 10.78
N ALA A 225 -4.44 -8.28 11.39
CA ALA A 225 -3.54 -9.30 10.91
C ALA A 225 -3.67 -10.54 11.79
N TYR A 226 -3.77 -11.72 11.18
CA TYR A 226 -3.90 -12.97 11.92
C TYR A 226 -3.28 -14.14 11.15
N THR A 227 -2.79 -15.14 11.88
CA THR A 227 -2.32 -16.39 11.29
C THR A 227 -3.45 -17.41 11.12
N LYS A 228 -3.19 -18.49 10.38
CA LYS A 228 -4.12 -19.59 10.18
C LYS A 228 -4.84 -20.00 11.47
N ASP A 229 -6.16 -20.20 11.36
CA ASP A 229 -7.04 -20.55 12.47
C ASP A 229 -7.01 -19.53 13.64
N TYR A 230 -6.57 -18.29 13.40
CA TYR A 230 -6.51 -17.19 14.37
C TYR A 230 -5.60 -17.48 15.58
N GLN A 231 -4.53 -18.28 15.38
CA GLN A 231 -3.59 -18.69 16.44
C GLN A 231 -2.71 -17.55 16.97
N HIS A 232 -2.51 -16.52 16.16
CA HIS A 232 -1.92 -15.26 16.57
C HIS A 232 -2.61 -14.13 15.81
N CYS A 233 -3.00 -13.07 16.52
CA CYS A 233 -3.58 -11.87 15.94
C CYS A 233 -2.92 -10.59 16.46
N ALA A 234 -2.90 -9.56 15.63
CA ALA A 234 -2.62 -8.18 16.01
C ALA A 234 -3.52 -7.26 15.19
N TYR A 235 -3.87 -6.09 15.72
CA TYR A 235 -4.62 -5.09 14.98
C TYR A 235 -4.08 -3.70 15.25
N THR A 236 -4.39 -2.76 14.36
CA THR A 236 -4.12 -1.34 14.54
C THR A 236 -5.19 -0.51 13.82
N SER A 237 -5.17 0.80 13.99
CA SER A 237 -6.02 1.75 13.28
C SER A 237 -5.25 3.03 12.97
N GLY A 238 -5.79 3.88 12.10
CA GLY A 238 -5.15 5.16 11.73
C GLY A 238 -3.85 4.99 10.95
N ILE A 239 -3.74 3.91 10.18
CA ILE A 239 -2.59 3.63 9.31
C ILE A 239 -2.94 3.92 7.85
N HIS A 240 -1.94 4.31 7.08
CA HIS A 240 -2.08 4.54 5.64
C HIS A 240 -1.22 3.57 4.80
N SER A 241 -0.37 2.77 5.45
CA SER A 241 0.48 1.78 4.76
C SER A 241 0.92 0.65 5.70
N ILE A 242 1.26 -0.50 5.12
CA ILE A 242 1.70 -1.70 5.84
C ILE A 242 3.02 -2.18 5.25
N SER A 243 3.98 -2.51 6.11
CA SER A 243 5.20 -3.22 5.72
C SER A 243 5.21 -4.61 6.32
N VAL A 244 5.39 -5.63 5.49
CA VAL A 244 5.45 -7.03 5.89
C VAL A 244 6.81 -7.59 5.53
N SER A 245 7.53 -8.13 6.51
CA SER A 245 8.67 -9.01 6.28
C SER A 245 8.25 -10.42 6.65
N LEU A 246 8.21 -11.31 5.67
CA LEU A 246 8.04 -12.74 5.89
C LEU A 246 9.36 -13.35 6.42
N SER A 247 9.37 -14.67 6.61
CA SER A 247 10.47 -15.44 7.18
C SER A 247 11.39 -15.99 6.07
N ASP A 248 12.34 -16.86 6.39
CA ASP A 248 13.13 -17.56 5.36
C ASP A 248 12.51 -18.94 4.99
N GLY A 249 11.21 -19.13 5.24
CA GLY A 249 10.45 -20.36 4.96
C GLY A 249 9.41 -20.14 3.86
N ASN A 250 8.75 -21.21 3.41
CA ASN A 250 7.69 -21.08 2.40
C ASN A 250 6.42 -20.48 3.01
N ASP A 251 6.24 -19.18 2.86
CA ASP A 251 5.23 -18.41 3.55
C ASP A 251 4.02 -18.10 2.65
N VAL A 252 2.90 -17.76 3.29
CA VAL A 252 1.69 -17.30 2.60
C VAL A 252 1.26 -15.98 3.21
N LEU A 253 1.13 -14.95 2.38
CA LEU A 253 0.46 -13.69 2.73
C LEU A 253 -0.81 -13.55 1.89
N ASN A 254 -1.95 -13.39 2.55
CA ASN A 254 -3.20 -12.98 1.91
C ASN A 254 -3.75 -11.71 2.54
N ALA A 255 -3.56 -10.60 1.85
CA ALA A 255 -4.04 -9.27 2.22
C ALA A 255 -5.08 -8.72 1.22
N SER A 256 -5.76 -9.61 0.48
CA SER A 256 -6.75 -9.22 -0.55
C SER A 256 -7.95 -8.44 -0.02
N GLY A 257 -8.18 -8.43 1.30
CA GLY A 257 -9.23 -7.68 1.98
C GLY A 257 -8.84 -6.25 2.40
N SER A 258 -7.72 -5.72 1.93
CA SER A 258 -7.22 -4.37 2.26
C SER A 258 -7.16 -3.47 1.03
N ASN A 259 -7.33 -2.16 1.22
CA ASN A 259 -7.12 -1.14 0.18
C ASN A 259 -5.89 -0.24 0.43
N LEU A 260 -5.09 -0.58 1.44
CA LEU A 260 -3.88 0.15 1.82
C LEU A 260 -2.69 -0.25 0.97
N ASN A 261 -1.70 0.65 0.88
CA ASN A 261 -0.43 0.34 0.22
C ASN A 261 0.43 -0.60 1.07
N PHE A 262 0.93 -1.66 0.46
CA PHE A 262 1.81 -2.65 1.06
C PHE A 262 3.27 -2.48 0.60
N THR A 263 4.18 -2.88 1.48
CA THR A 263 5.57 -3.17 1.14
C THR A 263 5.91 -4.54 1.71
N VAL A 264 6.04 -5.53 0.85
CA VAL A 264 6.21 -6.94 1.24
C VAL A 264 7.58 -7.45 0.80
N TYR A 265 8.27 -8.10 1.73
CA TYR A 265 9.51 -8.84 1.47
C TYR A 265 9.28 -10.31 1.85
N GLY A 266 9.26 -11.21 0.87
CA GLY A 266 9.15 -12.66 1.08
C GLY A 266 10.41 -13.26 1.69
N ARG A 267 11.58 -12.86 1.17
CA ARG A 267 12.93 -13.35 1.54
C ARG A 267 13.17 -14.74 0.96
N ASP A 268 13.84 -15.64 1.67
CA ASP A 268 14.08 -16.99 1.13
C ASP A 268 12.81 -17.83 1.30
N GLY A 269 12.50 -18.70 0.34
CA GLY A 269 11.37 -19.63 0.44
C GLY A 269 10.45 -19.53 -0.76
N LYS A 270 9.58 -20.53 -0.93
CA LYS A 270 8.58 -20.52 -2.01
C LYS A 270 7.32 -19.85 -1.51
N ASP A 271 7.24 -18.55 -1.71
CA ASP A 271 6.22 -17.72 -1.10
C ASP A 271 5.00 -17.56 -2.00
N SER A 272 3.85 -17.42 -1.35
CA SER A 272 2.58 -17.06 -1.99
C SER A 272 2.10 -15.73 -1.43
N ILE A 273 2.36 -14.65 -2.15
CA ILE A 273 2.02 -13.29 -1.74
C ILE A 273 0.82 -12.82 -2.56
N THR A 274 -0.23 -12.34 -1.89
CA THR A 274 -1.38 -11.71 -2.53
C THR A 274 -1.78 -10.49 -1.70
N THR A 275 -1.72 -9.31 -2.30
CA THR A 275 -2.23 -8.08 -1.72
C THR A 275 -3.58 -7.70 -2.34
N GLY A 276 -4.09 -6.53 -1.99
CA GLY A 276 -5.48 -6.13 -2.25
C GLY A 276 -5.57 -5.01 -3.27
N SER A 277 -6.36 -3.99 -2.96
CA SER A 277 -6.20 -2.71 -3.67
C SER A 277 -5.10 -1.89 -2.99
N GLY A 278 -4.58 -0.89 -3.68
CA GLY A 278 -3.45 -0.09 -3.19
C GLY A 278 -2.32 -0.11 -4.21
N HIS A 279 -1.29 0.67 -3.95
CA HIS A 279 -0.10 0.73 -4.80
C HIS A 279 1.06 0.09 -4.05
N ASP A 280 1.34 -1.15 -4.41
CA ASP A 280 2.11 -2.09 -3.61
C ASP A 280 3.53 -2.24 -4.13
N LEU A 281 4.48 -2.46 -3.20
CA LEU A 281 5.83 -2.90 -3.53
C LEU A 281 6.00 -4.33 -3.01
N LEU A 282 6.11 -5.30 -3.91
CA LEU A 282 6.17 -6.72 -3.59
C LEU A 282 7.48 -7.32 -4.07
N VAL A 283 8.21 -7.96 -3.17
CA VAL A 283 9.47 -8.66 -3.45
C VAL A 283 9.32 -10.10 -2.99
N GLY A 284 9.42 -11.07 -3.90
CA GLY A 284 9.36 -12.49 -3.58
C GLY A 284 10.60 -12.89 -2.79
N GLY A 285 11.76 -12.86 -3.43
CA GLY A 285 13.04 -13.01 -2.76
C GLY A 285 13.88 -14.13 -3.37
N ALA A 286 14.03 -15.27 -2.73
CA ALA A 286 14.79 -16.40 -3.26
C ALA A 286 13.93 -17.65 -3.24
N ASP A 287 14.23 -18.60 -4.13
CA ASP A 287 13.33 -19.68 -4.52
C ASP A 287 12.16 -19.18 -5.39
N LYS A 288 11.16 -20.04 -5.60
CA LYS A 288 10.11 -19.88 -6.61
C LYS A 288 8.87 -19.30 -5.95
N ASP A 289 8.49 -18.12 -6.39
CA ASP A 289 7.41 -17.35 -5.78
C ASP A 289 6.17 -17.27 -6.66
N THR A 290 5.05 -16.95 -6.02
CA THR A 290 3.80 -16.59 -6.69
C THR A 290 3.27 -15.32 -6.05
N ILE A 291 3.28 -14.23 -6.79
CA ILE A 291 2.97 -12.89 -6.30
C ILE A 291 1.82 -12.28 -7.10
N LYS A 292 0.86 -11.69 -6.40
CA LYS A 292 -0.28 -10.96 -6.97
C LYS A 292 -0.41 -9.59 -6.32
N GLY A 293 -0.31 -8.53 -7.12
CA GLY A 293 -0.45 -7.14 -6.70
C GLY A 293 -1.89 -6.77 -6.38
N GLY A 294 -2.80 -7.05 -7.31
CA GLY A 294 -4.22 -6.74 -7.12
C GLY A 294 -4.57 -5.46 -7.86
N ALA A 295 -5.23 -4.50 -7.21
CA ALA A 295 -5.68 -3.29 -7.91
C ALA A 295 -4.85 -2.07 -7.51
N GLY A 296 -4.17 -1.45 -8.46
CA GLY A 296 -3.40 -0.23 -8.31
C GLY A 296 -2.20 -0.24 -9.26
N ASN A 297 -1.20 0.57 -8.95
CA ASN A 297 0.00 0.67 -9.79
C ASN A 297 1.12 0.05 -8.97
N ASP A 298 1.38 -1.23 -9.19
CA ASP A 298 2.21 -2.05 -8.34
C ASP A 298 3.62 -2.20 -8.90
N TRP A 299 4.57 -2.39 -8.00
CA TRP A 299 5.94 -2.77 -8.31
C TRP A 299 6.20 -4.17 -7.79
N ILE A 300 6.36 -5.13 -8.70
CA ILE A 300 6.47 -6.55 -8.36
C ILE A 300 7.81 -7.10 -8.85
N VAL A 301 8.56 -7.70 -7.95
CA VAL A 301 9.87 -8.29 -8.21
C VAL A 301 9.84 -9.75 -7.76
N GLY A 302 10.13 -10.68 -8.67
CA GLY A 302 10.21 -12.10 -8.35
C GLY A 302 11.34 -12.39 -7.36
N ASP A 303 12.57 -12.07 -7.76
CA ASP A 303 13.76 -12.28 -6.92
C ASP A 303 14.08 -11.12 -5.92
N SER A 304 15.09 -11.33 -5.08
CA SER A 304 15.64 -10.41 -4.05
C SER A 304 16.31 -9.15 -4.61
N LEU A 305 16.54 -9.12 -5.93
CA LEU A 305 17.27 -8.08 -6.64
C LEU A 305 16.31 -7.34 -7.54
N LEU A 306 16.20 -6.02 -7.38
CA LEU A 306 15.61 -5.18 -8.40
C LEU A 306 16.72 -4.83 -9.40
N GLU A 307 16.79 -5.61 -10.48
CA GLU A 307 17.72 -5.40 -11.58
C GLU A 307 16.96 -5.09 -12.87
N THR A 308 17.55 -4.24 -13.69
CA THR A 308 17.17 -4.12 -15.09
C THR A 308 18.42 -4.37 -15.92
N ASP A 309 18.29 -5.05 -17.04
CA ASP A 309 19.35 -5.24 -18.02
C ASP A 309 19.69 -3.95 -18.81
N HIS A 310 19.16 -2.78 -18.39
CA HIS A 310 19.21 -1.52 -19.15
C HIS A 310 19.94 -0.34 -18.48
N ASP A 311 20.73 -0.63 -17.44
CA ASP A 311 21.56 0.30 -16.65
C ASP A 311 20.78 1.39 -15.88
N GLY A 312 19.67 0.95 -15.25
CA GLY A 312 19.05 1.50 -14.02
C GLY A 312 17.72 0.79 -13.74
N ILE A 313 17.31 0.35 -12.53
CA ILE A 313 17.86 0.32 -11.15
C ILE A 313 18.76 -0.90 -10.87
N GLN A 314 19.69 -0.74 -9.92
CA GLN A 314 20.32 -1.83 -9.15
C GLN A 314 20.12 -1.54 -7.66
N MET A 315 19.18 -2.25 -7.03
CA MET A 315 18.95 -2.16 -5.59
C MET A 315 18.81 -3.57 -5.00
N TYR A 316 19.55 -3.83 -3.92
CA TYR A 316 19.42 -5.05 -3.15
C TYR A 316 18.33 -4.86 -2.11
N LEU A 317 17.20 -5.55 -2.26
CA LEU A 317 16.02 -5.37 -1.39
C LEU A 317 16.01 -6.30 -0.17
N GLY A 318 17.08 -7.06 0.05
CA GLY A 318 17.19 -8.07 1.12
C GLY A 318 16.83 -9.47 0.60
N GLY A 319 17.36 -10.52 1.25
CA GLY A 319 17.34 -11.91 0.77
C GLY A 319 18.76 -12.45 0.57
N THR A 320 18.97 -13.74 0.30
CA THR A 320 20.29 -14.27 -0.07
C THR A 320 20.46 -14.34 -1.60
N GLU A 321 21.66 -14.03 -2.11
CA GLU A 321 21.97 -14.21 -3.54
C GLU A 321 21.94 -15.71 -3.92
N SER A 322 20.77 -16.25 -4.18
CA SER A 322 20.62 -17.52 -4.89
C SER A 322 19.60 -17.36 -6.02
N GLY A 323 20.07 -16.68 -7.08
CA GLY A 323 19.23 -16.31 -8.21
C GLY A 323 18.76 -17.47 -9.07
N GLY A 324 17.92 -17.14 -10.04
CA GLY A 324 17.57 -18.04 -11.13
C GLY A 324 16.37 -18.92 -10.83
N ASN A 325 15.27 -18.37 -10.30
CA ASN A 325 14.09 -19.14 -9.94
C ASN A 325 12.92 -18.81 -10.87
N ASP A 326 12.02 -19.79 -11.05
CA ASP A 326 10.92 -19.63 -11.99
C ASP A 326 9.71 -18.99 -11.28
N ASP A 327 9.53 -17.68 -11.37
CA ASP A 327 8.47 -16.99 -10.64
C ASP A 327 7.16 -16.87 -11.41
N LYS A 328 6.09 -16.54 -10.68
CA LYS A 328 4.81 -16.16 -11.27
C LYS A 328 4.34 -14.84 -10.69
N LEU A 329 4.32 -13.82 -11.52
CA LEU A 329 3.99 -12.46 -11.15
C LEU A 329 2.71 -12.04 -11.88
N TYR A 330 1.79 -11.44 -11.14
CA TYR A 330 0.52 -10.93 -11.64
C TYR A 330 0.34 -9.50 -11.11
N GLY A 331 0.32 -8.51 -12.01
CA GLY A 331 -0.02 -7.13 -11.68
C GLY A 331 -1.51 -7.02 -11.31
N GLU A 332 -2.35 -7.57 -12.19
CA GLU A 332 -3.81 -7.59 -12.13
C GLU A 332 -4.45 -6.31 -12.68
N ALA A 333 -4.77 -5.27 -11.91
CA ALA A 333 -5.47 -4.09 -12.46
C ALA A 333 -4.78 -2.78 -12.10
N GLY A 334 -4.40 -2.01 -13.10
CA GLY A 334 -3.73 -0.71 -13.03
C GLY A 334 -2.39 -0.77 -13.79
N ASP A 335 -1.60 0.29 -13.72
CA ASP A 335 -0.36 0.38 -14.51
C ASP A 335 0.82 -0.17 -13.71
N ASP A 336 1.17 -1.43 -13.95
CA ASP A 336 2.10 -2.18 -13.12
C ASP A 336 3.52 -2.24 -13.68
N VAL A 337 4.50 -2.48 -12.81
CA VAL A 337 5.90 -2.72 -13.17
C VAL A 337 6.35 -4.07 -12.61
N LEU A 338 6.62 -5.03 -13.50
CA LEU A 338 6.96 -6.41 -13.15
C LEU A 338 8.39 -6.77 -13.59
N PHE A 339 9.17 -7.34 -12.68
CA PHE A 339 10.53 -7.84 -12.94
C PHE A 339 10.63 -9.33 -12.59
N GLY A 340 10.84 -10.17 -13.61
CA GLY A 340 11.11 -11.61 -13.44
C GLY A 340 12.53 -11.88 -12.93
N ASN A 341 13.49 -11.06 -13.34
CA ASN A 341 14.92 -11.24 -13.06
C ASN A 341 15.50 -12.52 -13.65
N LYS A 342 16.04 -13.41 -12.83
CA LYS A 342 16.72 -14.60 -13.32
C LYS A 342 15.77 -15.76 -13.21
N GLY A 343 15.56 -16.49 -14.30
CA GLY A 343 14.63 -17.60 -14.17
C GLY A 343 14.04 -18.11 -15.46
N SER A 344 12.87 -18.72 -15.32
CA SER A 344 11.96 -19.00 -16.42
C SER A 344 10.58 -18.61 -15.94
N ASP A 345 10.32 -17.31 -16.08
CA ASP A 345 9.30 -16.62 -15.34
C ASP A 345 7.99 -16.53 -16.10
N LYS A 346 6.92 -16.24 -15.36
CA LYS A 346 5.62 -15.95 -15.93
C LYS A 346 5.14 -14.61 -15.39
N LEU A 347 5.09 -13.62 -16.25
CA LEU A 347 4.65 -12.27 -15.92
C LEU A 347 3.33 -12.00 -16.64
N HIS A 348 2.33 -11.61 -15.87
CA HIS A 348 1.05 -11.13 -16.37
C HIS A 348 0.89 -9.69 -15.88
N GLY A 349 0.83 -8.73 -16.80
CA GLY A 349 0.53 -7.32 -16.49
C GLY A 349 -0.90 -7.23 -15.98
N GLY A 350 -1.87 -7.30 -16.90
CA GLY A 350 -3.27 -7.42 -16.54
C GLY A 350 -4.10 -6.37 -17.28
N ASP A 351 -4.92 -5.61 -16.57
CA ASP A 351 -5.63 -4.47 -17.13
C ASP A 351 -4.89 -3.18 -16.80
N GLY A 352 -4.32 -2.47 -17.77
CA GLY A 352 -3.59 -1.22 -17.55
C GLY A 352 -2.41 -1.10 -18.52
N ASP A 353 -1.74 0.05 -18.55
CA ASP A 353 -0.51 0.17 -19.34
C ASP A 353 0.66 -0.38 -18.50
N ASP A 354 1.15 -1.58 -18.83
CA ASP A 354 2.12 -2.28 -17.98
C ASP A 354 3.57 -2.26 -18.51
N LEU A 355 4.53 -2.33 -17.59
CA LEU A 355 5.95 -2.54 -17.87
C LEU A 355 6.40 -3.93 -17.41
N LEU A 356 6.69 -4.84 -18.35
CA LEU A 356 7.11 -6.21 -18.06
C LEU A 356 8.55 -6.44 -18.49
N PHE A 357 9.41 -6.74 -17.52
CA PHE A 357 10.82 -7.07 -17.73
C PHE A 357 11.08 -8.51 -17.32
N GLY A 358 11.24 -9.39 -18.31
CA GLY A 358 11.66 -10.78 -18.07
C GLY A 358 13.12 -10.89 -17.68
N ASN A 359 13.95 -9.90 -18.05
CA ASN A 359 15.39 -9.85 -17.77
C ASN A 359 16.14 -11.12 -18.25
N ASP A 360 16.93 -11.74 -17.38
CA ASP A 360 17.87 -12.82 -17.71
C ASP A 360 17.19 -14.19 -17.53
N GLY A 361 16.60 -14.76 -18.58
CA GLY A 361 15.94 -16.05 -18.44
C GLY A 361 16.06 -16.92 -19.67
N SER A 362 15.59 -18.17 -19.57
CA SER A 362 15.68 -19.11 -20.69
C SER A 362 14.33 -19.58 -21.23
N GLU A 363 13.21 -19.29 -20.57
CA GLU A 363 11.86 -19.71 -21.00
C GLU A 363 10.74 -18.79 -20.48
N ASP A 364 11.00 -17.50 -20.45
CA ASP A 364 10.11 -16.49 -19.90
C ASP A 364 8.84 -16.37 -20.73
N ARG A 365 7.74 -16.06 -20.05
CA ARG A 365 6.43 -15.88 -20.65
C ARG A 365 5.84 -14.58 -20.13
N LEU A 366 5.84 -13.58 -20.99
CA LEU A 366 5.33 -12.25 -20.69
C LEU A 366 3.99 -12.06 -21.40
N TYR A 367 2.98 -11.67 -20.64
CA TYR A 367 1.63 -11.38 -21.09
C TYR A 367 1.26 -9.97 -20.66
N GLY A 368 1.17 -9.03 -21.61
CA GLY A 368 0.67 -7.67 -21.32
C GLY A 368 -0.82 -7.72 -20.94
N ASN A 369 -1.60 -8.42 -21.75
CA ASN A 369 -3.05 -8.60 -21.65
C ASN A 369 -3.85 -7.39 -22.17
N SER A 370 -4.38 -6.51 -21.33
CA SER A 370 -5.20 -5.37 -21.78
C SER A 370 -4.49 -4.06 -21.46
N GLY A 371 -4.24 -3.23 -22.47
CA GLY A 371 -3.63 -1.92 -22.29
C GLY A 371 -2.51 -1.70 -23.30
N ALA A 372 -1.87 -0.54 -23.26
CA ALA A 372 -0.67 -0.33 -24.08
C ALA A 372 0.54 -0.76 -23.26
N ASP A 373 1.13 -1.90 -23.59
CA ASP A 373 2.15 -2.51 -22.75
C ASP A 373 3.56 -2.38 -23.32
N LEU A 374 4.56 -2.41 -22.45
CA LEU A 374 5.98 -2.53 -22.83
C LEU A 374 6.57 -3.82 -22.26
N LEU A 375 6.88 -4.76 -23.15
CA LEU A 375 7.43 -6.07 -22.79
C LEU A 375 8.87 -6.18 -23.30
N VAL A 376 9.81 -6.47 -22.41
CA VAL A 376 11.24 -6.60 -22.73
C VAL A 376 11.86 -7.81 -22.04
N ASP A 377 12.68 -8.56 -22.78
CA ASP A 377 13.41 -9.71 -22.27
C ASP A 377 14.66 -10.00 -23.11
N SER A 378 15.66 -10.61 -22.48
CA SER A 378 16.97 -10.92 -23.08
C SER A 378 16.96 -12.12 -24.05
N GLY A 379 15.86 -12.86 -24.10
CA GLY A 379 15.61 -13.99 -24.96
C GLY A 379 16.14 -15.31 -24.43
N GLY A 380 15.54 -16.40 -24.91
CA GLY A 380 15.86 -17.74 -24.42
C GLY A 380 17.14 -18.33 -25.02
N SER A 381 17.71 -19.32 -24.34
CA SER A 381 18.99 -19.93 -24.73
C SER A 381 18.98 -20.70 -26.07
N ARG A 382 17.81 -21.20 -26.51
CA ARG A 382 17.61 -21.97 -27.76
C ARG A 382 16.16 -21.83 -28.23
N TRP A 383 15.87 -22.03 -29.52
CA TRP A 383 14.49 -21.91 -30.03
C TRP A 383 13.41 -22.72 -29.30
N ASN A 384 13.72 -23.93 -28.82
CA ASN A 384 12.75 -24.77 -28.08
C ASN A 384 12.58 -24.35 -26.61
N ARG A 385 13.48 -23.50 -26.11
CA ARG A 385 13.50 -22.84 -24.80
C ARG A 385 13.65 -21.34 -25.06
N ARG A 386 12.66 -20.79 -25.77
CA ARG A 386 12.66 -19.38 -26.19
C ARG A 386 11.75 -18.61 -25.25
N ALA A 387 12.09 -17.34 -25.01
CA ALA A 387 11.18 -16.40 -24.38
C ALA A 387 9.98 -16.15 -25.29
N LYS A 388 8.82 -15.96 -24.70
CA LYS A 388 7.56 -15.74 -25.41
C LYS A 388 6.81 -14.56 -24.85
N PHE A 389 6.28 -13.76 -25.78
CA PHE A 389 5.69 -12.48 -25.49
C PHE A 389 4.33 -12.44 -26.18
N TRP A 390 3.35 -11.94 -25.45
CA TRP A 390 2.02 -11.64 -25.95
C TRP A 390 1.66 -10.25 -25.45
N GLY A 391 1.59 -9.27 -26.36
CA GLY A 391 1.11 -7.92 -26.03
C GLY A 391 -0.32 -8.01 -25.54
N GLY A 392 -1.23 -8.45 -26.42
CA GLY A 392 -2.61 -8.74 -26.04
C GLY A 392 -3.55 -7.82 -26.80
N SER A 393 -4.29 -6.97 -26.10
CA SER A 393 -5.11 -5.93 -26.70
C SER A 393 -4.63 -4.56 -26.28
N GLY A 394 -4.48 -3.67 -27.25
CA GLY A 394 -3.93 -2.33 -27.01
C GLY A 394 -2.72 -2.15 -27.91
N GLN A 395 -1.91 -1.12 -27.67
CA GLN A 395 -0.84 -0.77 -28.60
C GLN A 395 0.51 -1.04 -27.95
N ASP A 396 1.09 -2.17 -28.29
CA ASP A 396 2.16 -2.76 -27.48
C ASP A 396 3.54 -2.55 -28.08
N ILE A 397 4.52 -2.35 -27.22
CA ILE A 397 5.95 -2.32 -27.55
C ILE A 397 6.57 -3.61 -27.02
N ILE A 398 6.97 -4.51 -27.92
CA ILE A 398 7.53 -5.80 -27.56
C ILE A 398 8.95 -5.90 -28.10
N VAL A 399 9.92 -6.09 -27.21
CA VAL A 399 11.34 -6.11 -27.56
C VAL A 399 12.02 -7.36 -27.06
N CYS A 400 12.68 -8.04 -27.99
CA CYS A 400 13.60 -9.11 -27.72
C CYS A 400 15.03 -8.60 -27.97
N GLU A 401 15.79 -8.45 -26.88
CA GLU A 401 17.11 -7.81 -26.90
C GLU A 401 18.23 -8.76 -27.34
N GLY A 402 18.05 -10.05 -27.08
CA GLY A 402 19.02 -11.11 -27.34
C GLY A 402 18.34 -12.46 -27.53
N GLY A 403 19.13 -13.53 -27.57
CA GLY A 403 18.63 -14.90 -27.54
C GLY A 403 17.52 -15.23 -28.55
N HIS A 404 16.81 -16.32 -28.26
CA HIS A 404 15.71 -16.81 -29.08
C HIS A 404 14.36 -16.35 -28.51
N CYS A 405 13.51 -15.77 -29.34
CA CYS A 405 12.24 -15.19 -28.91
C CYS A 405 11.08 -15.48 -29.87
N GLU A 406 9.86 -15.48 -29.35
CA GLU A 406 8.62 -15.48 -30.12
C GLU A 406 7.70 -14.38 -29.64
N LEU A 407 7.56 -13.33 -30.45
CA LEU A 407 6.84 -12.11 -30.16
C LEU A 407 5.48 -12.14 -30.87
N ASN A 408 4.41 -11.88 -30.12
CA ASN A 408 3.04 -11.77 -30.64
C ASN A 408 2.47 -10.41 -30.21
N GLY A 409 2.14 -9.54 -31.17
CA GLY A 409 1.50 -8.25 -30.87
C GLY A 409 0.10 -8.47 -30.31
N GLY A 410 -0.72 -9.20 -31.05
CA GLY A 410 -2.06 -9.55 -30.61
C GLY A 410 -3.08 -8.74 -31.38
N GLY A 411 -3.77 -7.83 -30.71
CA GLY A 411 -4.80 -6.99 -31.29
C GLY A 411 -4.47 -5.51 -31.16
N SER A 412 -4.50 -4.83 -32.30
CA SER A 412 -4.32 -3.39 -32.56
C SER A 412 -3.04 -3.05 -33.33
N LYS A 413 -2.24 -2.09 -32.89
CA LYS A 413 -1.10 -1.61 -33.70
C LYS A 413 0.12 -1.70 -32.84
N ASP A 414 0.92 -2.73 -33.11
CA ASP A 414 2.00 -3.09 -32.21
C ASP A 414 3.35 -2.81 -32.87
N PHE A 415 4.36 -2.63 -32.02
CA PHE A 415 5.75 -2.54 -32.43
C PHE A 415 6.52 -3.72 -31.85
N LEU A 416 6.89 -4.66 -32.72
CA LEU A 416 7.66 -5.84 -32.37
C LEU A 416 9.08 -5.65 -32.88
N ALA A 417 10.06 -5.71 -32.00
CA ALA A 417 11.46 -5.58 -32.35
C ALA A 417 12.28 -6.77 -31.86
N ALA A 418 12.91 -7.47 -32.80
CA ALA A 418 13.96 -8.44 -32.50
C ALA A 418 15.32 -7.84 -32.87
N ILE A 419 16.16 -7.68 -31.84
CA ILE A 419 17.45 -7.00 -31.92
C ILE A 419 18.61 -7.95 -31.54
N SER A 420 18.23 -9.21 -31.32
CA SER A 420 19.12 -10.35 -31.18
C SER A 420 20.06 -10.48 -32.38
N THR A 421 21.15 -11.21 -32.12
CA THR A 421 22.10 -11.62 -33.16
C THR A 421 22.23 -13.12 -33.15
N TYR A 422 22.29 -13.72 -34.34
CA TYR A 422 22.47 -15.16 -34.53
C TYR A 422 21.42 -16.06 -33.87
N SER A 423 20.17 -15.61 -33.75
CA SER A 423 19.10 -16.36 -33.12
C SER A 423 17.93 -16.69 -34.06
N ASP A 424 17.16 -17.72 -33.69
CA ASP A 424 15.84 -17.96 -34.29
C ASP A 424 14.83 -17.01 -33.64
N ILE A 425 14.07 -16.29 -34.47
CA ILE A 425 13.04 -15.33 -34.03
C ILE A 425 11.69 -15.65 -34.66
N GLY A 426 10.65 -15.59 -33.84
CA GLY A 426 9.24 -15.61 -34.26
C GLY A 426 8.64 -14.22 -34.15
N LEU A 427 8.10 -13.67 -35.23
CA LEU A 427 7.37 -12.40 -35.22
C LEU A 427 5.96 -12.59 -35.77
N TYR A 428 4.97 -12.29 -34.94
CA TYR A 428 3.56 -12.41 -35.26
C TYR A 428 2.88 -11.09 -34.90
N GLY A 429 2.57 -10.25 -35.88
CA GLY A 429 1.88 -8.97 -35.63
C GLY A 429 0.52 -9.19 -34.99
N GLY A 430 -0.34 -9.94 -35.67
CA GLY A 430 -1.69 -10.23 -35.22
C GLY A 430 -2.71 -9.45 -36.02
N ASP A 431 -3.64 -8.79 -35.33
CA ASP A 431 -4.65 -7.96 -35.96
C ASP A 431 -4.28 -6.48 -35.88
N GLY A 432 -4.22 -5.80 -37.01
CA GLY A 432 -4.23 -4.34 -37.09
C GLY A 432 -3.11 -3.78 -37.97
N GLY A 433 -2.17 -3.01 -37.44
CA GLY A 433 -1.27 -2.23 -38.30
C GLY A 433 0.13 -2.19 -37.77
N ASP A 434 0.78 -3.33 -37.84
CA ASP A 434 1.94 -3.62 -37.02
C ASP A 434 3.25 -3.20 -37.68
N ILE A 435 4.22 -2.84 -36.85
CA ILE A 435 5.59 -2.57 -37.25
C ILE A 435 6.48 -3.68 -36.69
N LEU A 436 7.03 -4.48 -37.58
CA LEU A 436 7.92 -5.59 -37.26
C LEU A 436 9.34 -5.20 -37.62
N PHE A 437 10.26 -5.20 -36.67
CA PHE A 437 11.67 -4.90 -36.89
C PHE A 437 12.53 -6.14 -36.65
N VAL A 438 13.41 -6.42 -37.60
CA VAL A 438 14.44 -7.45 -37.50
C VAL A 438 15.78 -6.82 -37.82
N ARG A 439 16.77 -7.03 -36.96
CA ARG A 439 18.10 -6.45 -37.15
C ARG A 439 18.73 -6.82 -38.50
N GLY A 440 18.69 -8.10 -38.86
CA GLY A 440 18.98 -8.54 -40.24
C GLY A 440 20.02 -9.66 -40.38
N ASP A 441 20.57 -10.21 -39.31
CA ASP A 441 21.44 -11.39 -39.33
C ASP A 441 20.66 -12.70 -39.11
N GLU A 442 19.34 -12.59 -39.05
CA GLU A 442 18.41 -13.62 -38.65
C GLU A 442 17.32 -13.79 -39.70
N ILE A 443 16.82 -15.02 -39.85
CA ILE A 443 15.67 -15.31 -40.71
C ILE A 443 14.44 -15.43 -39.81
N PRO A 444 13.56 -14.43 -39.79
CA PRO A 444 12.39 -14.45 -38.93
C PRO A 444 11.38 -15.48 -39.46
N LYS A 445 10.63 -16.09 -38.54
CA LYS A 445 9.44 -16.89 -38.86
C LYS A 445 8.20 -16.13 -38.43
N GLY A 446 7.14 -16.22 -39.21
CA GLY A 446 5.83 -15.71 -38.81
C GLY A 446 5.14 -14.87 -39.87
N LYS A 447 4.39 -13.87 -39.43
CA LYS A 447 3.50 -13.08 -40.28
C LYS A 447 3.17 -11.73 -39.64
N GLY A 448 2.82 -10.73 -40.46
CA GLY A 448 2.15 -9.51 -39.99
C GLY A 448 0.80 -9.90 -39.44
N GLY A 449 -0.17 -10.08 -40.33
CA GLY A 449 -1.44 -10.71 -39.98
C GLY A 449 -2.57 -10.04 -40.72
N SER A 450 -3.54 -9.47 -40.00
CA SER A 450 -4.60 -8.68 -40.60
C SER A 450 -4.27 -7.18 -40.56
N GLY A 451 -4.74 -6.46 -41.57
CA GLY A 451 -4.53 -5.01 -41.71
C GLY A 451 -3.23 -4.64 -42.43
N LYS A 452 -2.55 -3.55 -42.05
CA LYS A 452 -1.46 -2.95 -42.85
C LYS A 452 -0.13 -3.00 -42.11
N ASP A 453 0.51 -4.14 -42.22
CA ASP A 453 1.76 -4.42 -41.52
C ASP A 453 2.98 -4.04 -42.35
N TYR A 454 4.04 -3.63 -41.67
CA TYR A 454 5.32 -3.28 -42.28
C TYR A 454 6.46 -3.98 -41.56
N CYS A 455 7.33 -4.61 -42.33
CA CYS A 455 8.58 -5.17 -41.81
C CYS A 455 9.76 -4.27 -42.19
N TYR A 456 10.64 -3.98 -41.22
CA TYR A 456 11.85 -3.19 -41.37
C TYR A 456 13.10 -4.02 -41.05
N ASN A 457 14.20 -3.74 -41.77
CA ASN A 457 15.51 -4.33 -41.46
C ASN A 457 16.69 -3.34 -41.58
N GLU A 458 17.72 -3.54 -40.75
CA GLU A 458 18.81 -2.58 -40.53
C GLU A 458 19.75 -2.42 -41.75
N TRP A 459 19.89 -3.46 -42.58
CA TRP A 459 20.90 -3.47 -43.67
C TRP A 459 20.36 -3.33 -45.08
N GLY A 460 19.04 -3.15 -45.25
CA GLY A 460 18.44 -3.13 -46.58
C GLY A 460 18.71 -4.41 -47.38
N ASP A 461 19.06 -5.49 -46.68
CA ASP A 461 19.16 -6.83 -47.24
C ASP A 461 17.79 -7.18 -47.78
N ARG A 462 17.72 -7.45 -49.09
CA ARG A 462 16.45 -7.31 -49.82
C ARG A 462 15.38 -8.33 -49.45
N ASP A 463 15.71 -9.35 -48.67
CA ASP A 463 14.90 -10.57 -48.63
C ASP A 463 14.53 -11.05 -47.21
N ILE A 464 14.92 -10.37 -46.12
CA ILE A 464 14.66 -10.88 -44.75
C ILE A 464 13.18 -10.76 -44.38
N CYS A 465 12.58 -9.61 -44.68
CA CYS A 465 11.16 -9.39 -44.47
C CYS A 465 10.28 -10.29 -45.35
N ASP A 466 10.82 -10.81 -46.46
CA ASP A 466 10.07 -11.66 -47.39
C ASP A 466 9.82 -13.07 -46.83
N TYR A 467 10.50 -13.45 -45.74
CA TYR A 467 10.19 -14.66 -44.97
C TYR A 467 8.95 -14.51 -44.09
N LEU A 468 8.48 -13.29 -43.87
CA LEU A 468 7.23 -13.01 -43.19
C LEU A 468 6.11 -12.89 -44.22
N SER A 469 5.00 -13.58 -43.95
CA SER A 469 3.78 -13.41 -44.75
C SER A 469 2.97 -12.20 -44.27
N SER A 470 2.12 -11.65 -45.15
CA SER A 470 1.22 -10.53 -44.84
C SER A 470 1.91 -9.23 -44.37
N VAL A 471 3.16 -8.98 -44.77
CA VAL A 471 3.85 -7.71 -44.48
C VAL A 471 4.21 -6.95 -45.74
N ASN A 472 4.31 -5.64 -45.63
CA ASN A 472 4.95 -4.80 -46.66
C ASN A 472 6.42 -4.56 -46.27
N SER A 473 7.35 -5.17 -47.00
CA SER A 473 8.80 -5.00 -46.77
C SER A 473 9.24 -3.54 -46.96
N LYS A 474 10.01 -3.02 -46.01
CA LYS A 474 10.63 -1.70 -46.01
C LYS A 474 12.10 -1.83 -45.61
N SER A 475 12.99 -1.12 -46.30
CA SER A 475 14.36 -0.92 -45.84
C SER A 475 14.42 0.28 -44.90
N GLY A 476 15.09 0.17 -43.78
CA GLY A 476 15.28 1.29 -42.86
C GLY A 476 15.88 0.86 -41.54
N TYR A 477 16.74 1.71 -40.98
CA TYR A 477 17.29 1.53 -39.65
C TYR A 477 16.19 1.49 -38.58
N PHE A 478 16.55 0.97 -37.40
CA PHE A 478 15.66 0.87 -36.24
C PHE A 478 14.91 2.17 -35.93
N ASP A 479 15.56 3.33 -36.08
CA ASP A 479 14.95 4.63 -35.84
C ASP A 479 13.81 4.97 -36.82
N ASP A 480 13.83 4.49 -38.06
CA ASP A 480 12.71 4.67 -38.98
C ASP A 480 11.51 3.83 -38.54
N ALA A 481 11.74 2.59 -38.12
CA ALA A 481 10.71 1.70 -37.61
C ALA A 481 10.03 2.31 -36.36
N VAL A 482 10.82 2.77 -35.39
CA VAL A 482 10.32 3.43 -34.18
C VAL A 482 9.48 4.68 -34.52
N ARG A 483 9.97 5.58 -35.39
CA ARG A 483 9.20 6.78 -35.79
C ARG A 483 7.90 6.44 -36.52
N ARG A 484 7.84 5.31 -37.21
CA ARG A 484 6.62 4.82 -37.89
C ARG A 484 5.63 4.30 -36.87
N ALA A 485 6.10 3.47 -35.94
CA ALA A 485 5.32 2.94 -34.84
C ALA A 485 4.71 4.08 -34.00
N ALA A 486 5.51 5.12 -33.70
CA ALA A 486 5.07 6.28 -32.92
C ALA A 486 3.79 6.97 -33.43
N ARG A 487 3.48 6.89 -34.73
CA ARG A 487 2.25 7.49 -35.30
C ARG A 487 0.99 6.69 -34.98
N GLY A 488 1.16 5.47 -34.53
CA GLY A 488 0.11 4.53 -34.19
C GLY A 488 0.10 4.11 -32.74
N MET A 489 1.04 4.57 -31.91
CA MET A 489 1.14 4.30 -30.47
C MET A 489 0.24 5.22 -29.65
N SER A 490 0.00 4.85 -28.38
CA SER A 490 -0.78 5.67 -27.46
C SER A 490 -0.06 6.99 -27.22
N SER A 491 -0.81 8.06 -26.98
CA SER A 491 -0.22 9.39 -26.73
C SER A 491 0.72 9.36 -25.53
N ARG A 492 0.42 8.52 -24.53
CA ARG A 492 1.21 8.36 -23.32
C ARG A 492 2.57 7.73 -23.62
N HIS A 493 2.61 6.61 -24.32
CA HIS A 493 3.88 5.99 -24.74
C HIS A 493 4.70 6.89 -25.65
N GLU A 494 4.04 7.60 -26.57
CA GLU A 494 4.69 8.58 -27.42
C GLU A 494 5.34 9.69 -26.61
N GLU A 495 4.66 10.21 -25.59
CA GLU A 495 5.15 11.28 -24.71
C GLU A 495 6.27 10.78 -23.79
N SER A 496 6.04 9.71 -23.03
CA SER A 496 6.97 9.17 -22.03
C SER A 496 8.28 8.69 -22.68
N LEU A 497 8.22 8.06 -23.86
CA LEU A 497 9.40 7.63 -24.61
C LEU A 497 9.83 8.63 -25.70
N ASN A 498 9.07 9.71 -25.94
CA ASN A 498 9.35 10.74 -26.96
C ASN A 498 9.71 10.11 -28.33
N LEU A 499 8.81 9.27 -28.85
CA LEU A 499 9.09 8.38 -30.00
C LEU A 499 9.03 9.12 -31.35
N ILE A 500 8.23 10.18 -31.51
CA ILE A 500 8.15 10.91 -32.79
C ILE A 500 9.46 11.65 -33.10
N ARG A 501 10.20 12.10 -32.07
CA ARG A 501 11.46 12.86 -32.21
C ARG A 501 12.71 11.98 -32.23
N PHE A 502 12.54 10.67 -32.35
CA PHE A 502 13.63 9.70 -32.35
C PHE A 502 14.51 9.86 -33.60
N ASN A 503 15.76 10.31 -33.47
CA ASN A 503 16.62 10.75 -34.60
C ASN A 503 18.07 10.25 -34.51
N GLU A 504 18.26 8.96 -34.22
CA GLU A 504 19.59 8.40 -33.96
C GLU A 504 20.00 7.28 -34.91
N ARG A 505 21.21 7.37 -35.47
CA ARG A 505 21.81 6.33 -36.32
C ARG A 505 22.26 5.08 -35.55
N THR A 506 22.36 5.15 -34.23
CA THR A 506 22.56 4.02 -33.31
C THR A 506 21.29 3.77 -32.51
N GLY A 507 20.13 3.91 -33.16
CA GLY A 507 18.81 4.11 -32.56
C GLY A 507 18.54 3.22 -31.34
N TYR A 508 18.75 1.92 -31.47
CA TYR A 508 18.42 0.98 -30.40
C TYR A 508 19.04 1.33 -29.03
N ARG A 509 20.31 1.75 -28.98
CA ARG A 509 20.96 2.11 -27.71
C ARG A 509 20.22 3.23 -26.96
N SER A 510 19.70 4.22 -27.70
CA SER A 510 18.93 5.33 -27.11
C SER A 510 17.52 4.93 -26.75
N PHE A 511 16.90 4.03 -27.52
CA PHE A 511 15.61 3.44 -27.15
C PHE A 511 15.70 2.67 -25.84
N LYS A 512 16.70 1.79 -25.73
CA LYS A 512 17.09 1.09 -24.50
C LYS A 512 17.26 2.05 -23.32
N GLN A 513 18.02 3.12 -23.49
CA GLN A 513 18.19 4.14 -22.42
C GLN A 513 16.88 4.82 -22.01
N LYS A 514 15.97 5.09 -22.97
CA LYS A 514 14.68 5.72 -22.66
C LYS A 514 13.76 4.79 -21.87
N ILE A 515 13.76 3.50 -22.19
CA ILE A 515 13.06 2.48 -21.39
C ILE A 515 13.67 2.43 -19.99
N ALA A 516 15.00 2.36 -19.88
CA ALA A 516 15.69 2.37 -18.58
C ALA A 516 15.33 3.60 -17.73
N ASN A 517 15.15 4.76 -18.37
CA ASN A 517 14.76 5.97 -17.66
C ASN A 517 13.34 5.89 -17.06
N LEU A 518 12.44 5.06 -17.61
CA LEU A 518 11.11 4.80 -17.02
C LEU A 518 11.22 4.10 -15.68
N VAL A 519 12.20 3.22 -15.51
CA VAL A 519 12.41 2.45 -14.28
C VAL A 519 13.70 2.83 -13.57
N SER A 520 14.14 4.08 -13.74
CA SER A 520 15.35 4.60 -13.08
C SER A 520 15.14 4.79 -11.58
N GLU A 521 16.23 4.79 -10.81
CA GLU A 521 16.19 5.01 -9.34
C GLU A 521 15.45 6.30 -9.00
N ALA A 522 15.71 7.37 -9.74
CA ALA A 522 15.01 8.64 -9.56
C ALA A 522 13.49 8.56 -9.82
N LYS A 523 13.04 7.71 -10.75
CA LYS A 523 11.61 7.50 -10.98
C LYS A 523 10.98 6.60 -9.93
N PHE A 524 11.69 5.55 -9.50
CA PHE A 524 11.24 4.70 -8.41
C PHE A 524 11.10 5.47 -7.10
N GLU A 525 12.08 6.32 -6.75
CA GLU A 525 11.99 7.16 -5.56
C GLU A 525 10.81 8.15 -5.63
N LYS A 526 10.57 8.77 -6.80
CA LYS A 526 9.37 9.58 -7.02
C LYS A 526 8.07 8.78 -6.89
N TRP A 527 8.07 7.54 -7.38
CA TRP A 527 6.93 6.65 -7.23
C TRP A 527 6.73 6.29 -5.75
N LEU A 528 7.79 6.02 -4.99
CA LEU A 528 7.71 5.78 -3.55
C LEU A 528 7.11 6.98 -2.80
N GLU A 529 7.45 8.21 -3.22
CA GLU A 529 6.86 9.45 -2.69
C GLU A 529 5.38 9.63 -3.07
N ASN A 530 4.96 9.10 -4.23
CA ASN A 530 3.57 9.17 -4.71
C ASN A 530 3.18 7.91 -5.50
N ARG A 531 2.87 6.85 -4.76
CA ARG A 531 2.64 5.53 -5.35
C ARG A 531 1.40 5.46 -6.26
N SER A 532 0.49 6.43 -6.11
CA SER A 532 -0.71 6.51 -6.94
C SER A 532 -0.46 6.93 -8.39
N THR A 533 0.72 7.47 -8.69
CA THR A 533 1.05 7.93 -10.04
C THR A 533 1.75 6.82 -10.80
N SER A 534 1.24 6.50 -11.99
CA SER A 534 1.87 5.55 -12.88
C SER A 534 3.27 6.00 -13.30
N VAL A 535 4.15 5.04 -13.54
CA VAL A 535 5.53 5.25 -13.99
C VAL A 535 5.63 6.06 -15.29
N PHE A 536 4.60 6.00 -16.14
CA PHE A 536 4.53 6.74 -17.39
C PHE A 536 4.30 8.25 -17.18
N ASP A 537 3.69 8.65 -16.06
CA ASP A 537 3.30 10.02 -15.74
C ASP A 537 4.31 10.77 -14.84
N LEU A 538 5.33 10.06 -14.30
CA LEU A 538 6.42 10.57 -13.45
C LEU A 538 7.60 11.18 -14.23
#